data_AF-A0A2X1MYY3-F1
#
_entry.id   AF-A0A2X1MYY3-F1
#
_cell.length_a   1.000
_cell.length_b   1.000
_cell.length_c   1.000
_cell.angle_alpha   90.00
_cell.angle_beta   90.00
_cell.angle_gamma   90.00
#
_symmetry.space_group_name_H-M   'P 1'
#
loop_
_entity.id
_entity.type
_entity.pdbx_description
1 polymer ?
#
loop_
_entity_poly.entity_id
_entity_poly.type
_entity_poly.pdbx_seq_one_letter_code
_entity_poly.pdbx_strand_id
1 'polypeptide(L)'
;MKQVVPPQFEARNDFDIFRELCRRFNREEAFTEGLDEMGWLKRIWQEGVQQGKGRGVHLPAFDDFWNNKEYVEFDHPQMFVRHQAFREDPDLEPLGTPSGLIEIYSKTIADMNYDDCQGHPMWFEKIERSHGGPGSQKYPLHLQSVHPDFRLHSQLCESETLRQQYTVAGKEPVFINPQDASARVFVTVMWYASLTLAVRCWQGSGF
;
A
#
# COMPACT_ATOMS: atom_id res chain seq x y z
N MET A 1 3.97 17.33 -11.06
CA MET A 1 2.50 17.54 -11.10
C MET A 1 2.26 19.03 -10.95
N LYS A 2 1.30 19.62 -11.68
CA LYS A 2 1.00 21.07 -11.58
C LYS A 2 0.15 21.38 -10.35
N GLN A 3 0.36 22.53 -9.75
CA GLN A 3 -0.47 23.03 -8.67
C GLN A 3 -1.88 23.37 -9.20
N VAL A 4 -2.92 22.91 -8.50
CA VAL A 4 -4.33 23.16 -8.87
C VAL A 4 -4.92 24.37 -8.13
N VAL A 5 -4.63 24.50 -6.83
CA VAL A 5 -5.09 25.60 -5.97
C VAL A 5 -3.95 26.04 -5.02
N PRO A 6 -3.97 27.28 -4.50
CA PRO A 6 -3.06 27.69 -3.44
C PRO A 6 -3.26 26.87 -2.16
N PRO A 7 -2.22 26.72 -1.31
CA PRO A 7 -2.37 26.12 0.01
C PRO A 7 -3.50 26.79 0.80
N GLN A 8 -4.28 25.98 1.52
CA GLN A 8 -5.43 26.46 2.29
C GLN A 8 -4.98 26.85 3.71
N PHE A 9 -5.57 27.91 4.25
CA PHE A 9 -5.23 28.44 5.58
C PHE A 9 -3.73 28.74 5.71
N GLU A 10 -3.07 28.27 6.77
CA GLU A 10 -1.62 28.40 7.00
C GLU A 10 -0.84 27.14 6.59
N ALA A 11 -1.47 26.23 5.84
CA ALA A 11 -0.81 25.03 5.38
C ALA A 11 0.38 25.36 4.48
N ARG A 12 1.43 24.58 4.61
CA ARG A 12 2.67 24.69 3.83
C ARG A 12 3.03 23.32 3.29
N ASN A 13 3.67 23.27 2.12
CA ASN A 13 4.24 22.02 1.62
C ASN A 13 5.40 21.58 2.53
N ASP A 14 5.66 20.29 2.57
CA ASP A 14 6.69 19.70 3.45
C ASP A 14 8.09 20.27 3.16
N PHE A 15 8.41 20.57 1.89
CA PHE A 15 9.70 21.15 1.53
C PHE A 15 9.95 22.49 2.23
N ASP A 16 8.98 23.41 2.22
CA ASP A 16 9.10 24.71 2.87
C ASP A 16 9.13 24.59 4.39
N ILE A 17 8.42 23.62 4.97
CA ILE A 17 8.45 23.34 6.41
C ILE A 17 9.86 22.90 6.82
N PHE A 18 10.43 21.91 6.12
CA PHE A 18 11.76 21.40 6.42
C PHE A 18 12.87 22.39 6.06
N ARG A 19 12.72 23.16 4.97
CA ARG A 19 13.61 24.26 4.62
C ARG A 19 13.72 25.26 5.76
N GLU A 20 12.60 25.70 6.32
CA GLU A 20 12.62 26.65 7.43
C GLU A 20 13.19 26.03 8.71
N LEU A 21 12.88 24.76 8.99
CA LEU A 21 13.48 24.06 10.12
C LEU A 21 15.01 24.04 9.98
N CYS A 22 15.54 23.64 8.83
CA CYS A 22 16.97 23.62 8.55
C CYS A 22 17.60 25.02 8.63
N ARG A 23 16.89 26.07 8.20
CA ARG A 23 17.33 27.47 8.35
C ARG A 23 17.59 27.83 9.81
N ARG A 24 16.75 27.37 10.75
CA ARG A 24 16.95 27.61 12.19
C ARG A 24 18.23 26.95 12.74
N PHE A 25 18.76 25.96 12.03
CA PHE A 25 20.03 25.28 12.36
C PHE A 25 21.20 25.71 11.47
N ASN A 26 21.06 26.77 10.65
CA ASN A 26 22.05 27.21 9.66
C ASN A 26 22.42 26.08 8.66
N ARG A 27 21.44 25.24 8.30
CA ARG A 27 21.60 24.13 7.35
C ARG A 27 20.69 24.24 6.12
N GLU A 28 20.10 25.42 5.88
CA GLU A 28 19.22 25.62 4.73
C GLU A 28 19.91 25.29 3.41
N GLU A 29 21.09 25.86 3.14
CA GLU A 29 21.81 25.64 1.88
C GLU A 29 22.15 24.17 1.65
N ALA A 30 22.56 23.45 2.70
CA ALA A 30 22.85 22.02 2.60
C ALA A 30 21.58 21.18 2.35
N PHE A 31 20.41 21.66 2.80
CA PHE A 31 19.13 20.99 2.58
C PHE A 31 18.54 21.30 1.20
N THR A 32 18.56 22.56 0.79
CA THR A 32 17.94 23.02 -0.45
C THR A 32 18.85 22.88 -1.66
N GLU A 33 20.17 22.82 -1.45
CA GLU A 33 21.20 22.98 -2.48
C GLU A 33 21.04 24.27 -3.30
N GLY A 34 20.43 25.30 -2.69
CA GLY A 34 20.07 26.56 -3.38
C GLY A 34 18.89 26.44 -4.35
N LEU A 35 18.21 25.28 -4.39
CA LEU A 35 17.05 25.04 -5.25
C LEU A 35 15.74 25.26 -4.49
N ASP A 36 14.78 25.88 -5.17
CA ASP A 36 13.38 25.86 -4.78
C ASP A 36 12.65 24.65 -5.41
N GLU A 37 11.34 24.53 -5.19
CA GLU A 37 10.53 23.45 -5.74
C GLU A 37 10.70 23.32 -7.26
N MET A 38 10.66 24.44 -8.00
CA MET A 38 10.80 24.43 -9.46
C MET A 38 12.22 24.04 -9.90
N GLY A 39 13.24 24.48 -9.15
CA GLY A 39 14.63 24.05 -9.34
C GLY A 39 14.79 22.54 -9.19
N TRP A 40 14.18 21.96 -8.16
CA TRP A 40 14.18 20.50 -7.96
C TRP A 40 13.47 19.76 -9.09
N LEU A 41 12.28 20.23 -9.51
CA LEU A 41 11.55 19.63 -10.64
C LEU A 41 12.36 19.66 -11.93
N LYS A 42 13.01 20.79 -12.24
CA LYS A 42 13.88 20.93 -13.42
C LYS A 42 15.08 20.01 -13.36
N ARG A 43 15.73 19.90 -12.19
CA ARG A 43 16.87 19.00 -11.99
C ARG A 43 16.50 17.54 -12.21
N ILE A 44 15.44 17.07 -11.55
CA ILE A 44 14.96 15.68 -11.68
C ILE A 44 14.60 15.37 -13.14
N TRP A 45 13.92 16.29 -13.82
CA TRP A 45 13.60 16.13 -15.24
C TRP A 45 14.86 16.04 -16.10
N GLN A 46 15.84 16.93 -15.89
CA GLN A 46 17.10 16.92 -16.63
C GLN A 46 17.89 15.63 -16.40
N GLU A 47 17.95 15.13 -15.17
CA GLU A 47 18.58 13.84 -14.85
C GLU A 47 17.89 12.69 -15.63
N GLY A 48 16.56 12.68 -15.67
CA GLY A 48 15.78 11.75 -16.49
C GLY A 48 16.07 11.87 -18.00
N VAL A 49 16.19 13.09 -18.53
CA VAL A 49 16.57 13.34 -19.94
C VAL A 49 17.94 12.76 -20.24
N GLN A 50 18.92 12.93 -19.36
CA GLN A 50 20.27 12.39 -19.58
C GLN A 50 20.29 10.86 -19.52
N GLN A 51 19.57 10.26 -18.56
CA GLN A 51 19.44 8.81 -18.48
C GLN A 51 18.75 8.23 -19.72
N GLY A 52 17.67 8.88 -20.18
CA GLY A 52 16.90 8.46 -21.35
C GLY A 52 17.75 8.42 -22.63
N LYS A 53 18.59 9.44 -22.86
CA LYS A 53 19.50 9.47 -24.01
C LYS A 53 20.38 8.23 -24.12
N GLY A 54 20.91 7.74 -22.98
CA GLY A 54 21.72 6.53 -22.94
C GLY A 54 20.97 5.24 -23.34
N ARG A 55 19.64 5.30 -23.41
CA ARG A 55 18.74 4.18 -23.72
C ARG A 55 17.94 4.41 -25.01
N GLY A 56 18.25 5.45 -25.78
CA GLY A 56 17.50 5.82 -27.00
C GLY A 56 16.13 6.46 -26.71
N VAL A 57 15.85 6.87 -25.47
CA VAL A 57 14.60 7.52 -25.08
C VAL A 57 14.80 9.03 -25.09
N HIS A 58 14.06 9.72 -25.96
CA HIS A 58 14.17 11.16 -26.14
C HIS A 58 13.05 11.91 -25.41
N LEU A 59 13.41 12.49 -24.27
CA LEU A 59 12.51 13.37 -23.52
C LEU A 59 12.60 14.82 -24.02
N PRO A 60 11.49 15.58 -24.05
CA PRO A 60 11.49 17.00 -24.39
C PRO A 60 12.23 17.85 -23.34
N ALA A 61 12.56 19.09 -23.71
CA ALA A 61 13.03 20.08 -22.74
C ALA A 61 11.96 20.33 -21.67
N PHE A 62 12.38 20.66 -20.44
CA PHE A 62 11.45 20.83 -19.32
C PHE A 62 10.34 21.84 -19.62
N ASP A 63 10.67 23.00 -20.20
CA ASP A 63 9.65 24.03 -20.45
C ASP A 63 8.64 23.60 -21.53
N ASP A 64 9.04 22.77 -22.50
CA ASP A 64 8.13 22.19 -23.49
C ASP A 64 7.25 21.09 -22.86
N PHE A 65 7.84 20.23 -22.03
CA PHE A 65 7.09 19.27 -21.22
C PHE A 65 6.05 19.98 -20.34
N TRP A 66 6.49 20.97 -19.59
CA TRP A 66 5.69 21.60 -18.55
C TRP A 66 4.56 22.46 -19.13
N ASN A 67 4.81 23.21 -20.21
CA ASN A 67 3.85 24.18 -20.72
C ASN A 67 3.00 23.65 -21.89
N ASN A 68 3.50 22.68 -22.67
CA ASN A 68 2.83 22.26 -23.90
C ASN A 68 2.36 20.81 -23.89
N LYS A 69 3.20 19.88 -23.41
CA LYS A 69 2.93 18.43 -23.53
C LYS A 69 2.21 17.82 -22.33
N GLU A 70 2.51 18.30 -21.13
CA GLU A 70 1.98 17.89 -19.82
C GLU A 70 2.25 16.43 -19.39
N TYR A 71 2.43 15.51 -20.34
CA TYR A 71 2.79 14.12 -20.12
C TYR A 71 3.77 13.64 -21.21
N VAL A 72 4.40 12.49 -20.94
CA VAL A 72 5.19 11.75 -21.91
C VAL A 72 4.79 10.28 -21.80
N GLU A 73 4.44 9.68 -22.93
CA GLU A 73 4.22 8.24 -23.05
C GLU A 73 5.53 7.57 -23.46
N PHE A 74 5.76 6.38 -22.92
CA PHE A 74 6.88 5.53 -23.32
C PHE A 74 6.32 4.31 -24.05
N ASP A 75 7.07 3.82 -25.04
CA ASP A 75 6.69 2.63 -25.77
C ASP A 75 6.56 1.41 -24.84
N HIS A 76 5.61 0.54 -25.16
CA HIS A 76 5.27 -0.61 -24.33
C HIS A 76 6.42 -1.64 -24.35
N PRO A 77 6.75 -2.26 -23.20
CA PRO A 77 7.76 -3.31 -23.17
C PRO A 77 7.30 -4.53 -23.97
N GLN A 78 8.28 -5.31 -24.46
CA GLN A 78 8.02 -6.62 -25.05
C GLN A 78 7.33 -7.56 -24.04
N MET A 79 6.65 -8.58 -24.57
CA MET A 79 6.01 -9.60 -23.74
C MET A 79 7.05 -10.26 -22.82
N PHE A 80 6.78 -10.21 -21.51
CA PHE A 80 7.65 -10.80 -20.49
C PHE A 80 6.93 -11.96 -19.80
N VAL A 81 7.60 -13.11 -19.70
CA VAL A 81 7.11 -14.28 -18.97
C VAL A 81 7.99 -14.49 -17.74
N ARG A 82 7.38 -14.34 -16.56
CA ARG A 82 8.10 -14.43 -15.28
C ARG A 82 8.71 -15.83 -15.10
N HIS A 83 9.99 -15.88 -14.73
CA HIS A 83 10.78 -17.10 -14.50
C HIS A 83 11.00 -18.01 -15.72
N GLN A 84 10.73 -17.54 -16.95
CA GLN A 84 10.99 -18.33 -18.17
C GLN A 84 12.49 -18.69 -18.30
N ALA A 85 13.38 -17.72 -18.17
CA ALA A 85 14.82 -17.93 -18.30
C ALA A 85 15.37 -18.99 -17.31
N PHE A 86 15.04 -18.87 -16.02
CA PHE A 86 15.38 -19.88 -15.01
C PHE A 86 14.81 -21.27 -15.32
N ARG A 87 13.60 -21.34 -15.89
CA ARG A 87 12.99 -22.61 -16.30
C ARG A 87 13.71 -23.22 -17.51
N GLU A 88 14.18 -22.40 -18.44
CA GLU A 88 14.87 -22.83 -19.65
C GLU A 88 16.30 -23.30 -19.37
N ASP A 89 17.05 -22.57 -18.54
CA ASP A 89 18.42 -22.91 -18.17
C ASP A 89 18.76 -22.40 -16.75
N PRO A 90 18.53 -23.22 -15.70
CA PRO A 90 18.77 -22.80 -14.31
C PRO A 90 20.26 -22.69 -13.94
N ASP A 91 21.17 -23.26 -14.72
CA ASP A 91 22.61 -23.18 -14.46
C ASP A 91 23.17 -21.83 -14.93
N LEU A 92 22.66 -21.31 -16.06
CA LEU A 92 23.03 -19.99 -16.59
C LEU A 92 22.20 -18.84 -15.99
N GLU A 93 20.96 -19.11 -15.60
CA GLU A 93 20.02 -18.11 -15.06
C GLU A 93 19.56 -18.46 -13.64
N PRO A 94 20.49 -18.63 -12.68
CA PRO A 94 20.17 -19.08 -11.32
C PRO A 94 19.37 -18.04 -10.53
N LEU A 95 18.62 -18.50 -9.54
CA LEU A 95 17.98 -17.63 -8.55
C LEU A 95 19.01 -17.04 -7.58
N GLY A 96 18.66 -15.93 -6.92
CA GLY A 96 19.50 -15.28 -5.90
C GLY A 96 19.60 -16.02 -4.55
N THR A 97 19.50 -17.34 -4.54
CA THR A 97 19.62 -18.21 -3.35
C THR A 97 21.03 -18.80 -3.26
N PRO A 98 21.49 -19.29 -2.08
CA PRO A 98 22.79 -19.94 -1.94
C PRO A 98 23.04 -21.10 -2.91
N SER A 99 22.00 -21.87 -3.24
CA SER A 99 22.08 -22.98 -4.21
C SER A 99 21.83 -22.57 -5.67
N GLY A 100 21.36 -21.36 -5.95
CA GLY A 100 20.86 -20.97 -7.27
C GLY A 100 19.47 -21.52 -7.62
N LEU A 101 18.85 -22.31 -6.72
CA LEU A 101 17.56 -22.98 -6.94
C LEU A 101 16.49 -22.51 -5.94
N ILE A 102 15.26 -23.00 -6.11
CA ILE A 102 14.20 -22.85 -5.10
C ILE A 102 14.54 -23.77 -3.93
N GLU A 103 14.90 -23.19 -2.79
CA GLU A 103 15.24 -23.92 -1.57
C GLU A 103 13.99 -24.29 -0.78
N ILE A 104 13.48 -25.51 -0.97
CA ILE A 104 12.41 -26.07 -0.12
C ILE A 104 12.90 -26.23 1.33
N TYR A 105 14.20 -26.51 1.50
CA TYR A 105 14.91 -26.46 2.77
C TYR A 105 16.05 -25.44 2.66
N SER A 106 16.07 -24.44 3.56
CA SER A 106 17.14 -23.45 3.64
C SER A 106 18.06 -23.74 4.82
N LYS A 107 19.29 -24.17 4.50
CA LYS A 107 20.36 -24.36 5.50
C LYS A 107 20.69 -23.07 6.24
N THR A 108 20.69 -21.94 5.53
CA THR A 108 20.92 -20.60 6.12
C THR A 108 19.95 -20.32 7.26
N ILE A 109 18.66 -20.63 7.10
CA ILE A 109 17.65 -20.45 8.15
C ILE A 109 17.83 -21.50 9.24
N ALA A 110 18.04 -22.77 8.88
CA ALA A 110 18.23 -23.85 9.86
C ALA A 110 19.40 -23.59 10.83
N ASP A 111 20.52 -23.07 10.31
CA ASP A 111 21.72 -22.77 11.10
C ASP A 111 21.51 -21.59 12.09
N MET A 112 20.44 -20.78 11.93
CA MET A 112 20.07 -19.74 12.91
C MET A 112 19.44 -20.33 14.18
N ASN A 113 18.91 -21.56 14.12
CA ASN A 113 18.35 -22.30 15.25
C ASN A 113 17.30 -21.50 16.06
N TYR A 114 16.44 -20.73 15.36
CA TYR A 114 15.26 -20.11 15.96
C TYR A 114 14.23 -21.17 16.32
N ASP A 115 13.44 -20.97 17.37
CA ASP A 115 12.38 -21.89 17.78
C ASP A 115 11.11 -21.75 16.92
N ASP A 116 10.83 -20.55 16.44
CA ASP A 116 9.61 -20.16 15.71
C ASP A 116 9.77 -20.08 14.18
N CYS A 117 10.97 -20.29 13.64
CA CYS A 117 11.26 -20.26 12.21
C CYS A 117 12.36 -21.29 11.86
N GLN A 118 11.96 -22.37 11.20
CA GLN A 118 12.82 -23.52 10.93
C GLN A 118 13.26 -23.55 9.46
N GLY A 119 14.21 -24.43 9.14
CA GLY A 119 14.78 -24.55 7.80
C GLY A 119 13.81 -24.96 6.68
N HIS A 120 12.59 -25.37 6.99
CA HIS A 120 11.57 -25.73 5.99
C HIS A 120 10.17 -25.33 6.47
N PRO A 121 9.15 -25.32 5.58
CA PRO A 121 7.78 -25.02 5.98
C PRO A 121 7.28 -25.95 7.09
N MET A 122 6.69 -25.35 8.13
CA MET A 122 6.18 -26.05 9.31
C MET A 122 4.92 -25.36 9.84
N TRP A 123 4.10 -26.13 10.55
CA TRP A 123 2.96 -25.61 11.29
C TRP A 123 3.36 -25.25 12.72
N PHE A 124 3.09 -24.01 13.11
CA PHE A 124 3.20 -23.52 14.48
C PHE A 124 1.85 -22.97 14.92
N GLU A 125 1.36 -23.44 16.07
CA GLU A 125 0.11 -22.93 16.66
C GLU A 125 0.25 -21.45 17.00
N LYS A 126 -0.84 -20.69 16.86
CA LYS A 126 -0.86 -19.25 17.13
C LYS A 126 -1.25 -18.98 18.58
N ILE A 127 -0.83 -17.83 19.10
CA ILE A 127 -1.18 -17.38 20.46
C ILE A 127 -2.70 -17.22 20.61
N GLU A 128 -3.39 -16.80 19.54
CA GLU A 128 -4.84 -16.70 19.48
C GLU A 128 -5.36 -17.36 18.19
N ARG A 129 -6.33 -18.28 18.32
CA ARG A 129 -7.00 -18.91 17.18
C ARG A 129 -8.42 -19.29 17.53
N SER A 130 -9.38 -18.95 16.66
CA SER A 130 -10.80 -19.30 16.83
C SER A 130 -11.06 -20.79 16.63
N HIS A 131 -12.32 -21.22 16.80
CA HIS A 131 -12.78 -22.60 16.52
C HIS A 131 -11.98 -23.70 17.25
N GLY A 132 -11.79 -23.53 18.57
CA GLY A 132 -11.13 -24.51 19.42
C GLY A 132 -9.63 -24.27 19.62
N GLY A 133 -9.07 -23.20 19.06
CA GLY A 133 -7.71 -22.77 19.36
C GLY A 133 -7.57 -22.02 20.69
N PRO A 134 -6.34 -21.66 21.08
CA PRO A 134 -6.08 -20.91 22.31
C PRO A 134 -6.89 -19.60 22.38
N GLY A 135 -7.48 -19.33 23.55
CA GLY A 135 -8.29 -18.12 23.81
C GLY A 135 -9.74 -18.16 23.30
N SER A 136 -10.10 -19.14 22.46
CA SER A 136 -11.41 -19.13 21.78
C SER A 136 -12.63 -19.32 22.69
N GLN A 137 -12.44 -19.86 23.90
CA GLN A 137 -13.53 -19.99 24.88
C GLN A 137 -13.98 -18.63 25.42
N LYS A 138 -13.05 -17.68 25.54
CA LYS A 138 -13.35 -16.32 26.00
C LYS A 138 -13.69 -15.38 24.84
N TYR A 139 -12.97 -15.51 23.72
CA TYR A 139 -13.15 -14.69 22.52
C TYR A 139 -13.40 -15.58 21.30
N PRO A 140 -14.66 -15.98 21.03
CA PRO A 140 -14.96 -17.02 20.04
C PRO A 140 -14.95 -16.54 18.58
N LEU A 141 -15.00 -15.23 18.34
CA LEU A 141 -15.05 -14.63 17.00
C LEU A 141 -13.66 -14.14 16.58
N HIS A 142 -13.27 -14.46 15.34
CA HIS A 142 -12.06 -13.91 14.74
C HIS A 142 -12.37 -12.57 14.04
N LEU A 143 -11.56 -11.55 14.31
CA LEU A 143 -11.66 -10.25 13.65
C LEU A 143 -10.63 -10.16 12.53
N GLN A 144 -11.11 -10.04 11.29
CA GLN A 144 -10.29 -9.67 10.14
C GLN A 144 -10.40 -8.16 9.87
N SER A 145 -9.28 -7.44 9.95
CA SER A 145 -9.19 -6.01 9.67
C SER A 145 -8.56 -5.77 8.29
N VAL A 146 -9.24 -6.26 7.25
CA VAL A 146 -8.77 -6.15 5.86
C VAL A 146 -8.79 -4.71 5.37
N HIS A 147 -8.10 -4.43 4.27
CA HIS A 147 -8.08 -3.09 3.67
C HIS A 147 -9.49 -2.65 3.24
N PRO A 148 -9.84 -1.36 3.42
CA PRO A 148 -11.16 -0.84 3.06
C PRO A 148 -11.32 -0.68 1.54
N ASP A 149 -12.55 -0.85 1.05
CA ASP A 149 -12.92 -0.68 -0.37
C ASP A 149 -13.05 0.81 -0.77
N PHE A 150 -13.59 1.63 0.14
CA PHE A 150 -13.89 3.05 -0.12
C PHE A 150 -12.71 3.99 0.13
N ARG A 151 -11.57 3.50 0.65
CA ARG A 151 -10.49 4.36 1.16
C ARG A 151 -9.13 3.81 0.79
N LEU A 152 -8.12 4.68 0.76
CA LEU A 152 -6.72 4.26 0.77
C LEU A 152 -6.23 4.28 2.23
N HIS A 153 -6.30 3.13 2.90
CA HIS A 153 -6.02 3.02 4.34
C HIS A 153 -6.90 4.01 5.15
N SER A 154 -6.29 5.00 5.80
CA SER A 154 -7.00 6.08 6.52
C SER A 154 -7.31 7.29 5.65
N GLN A 155 -6.67 7.44 4.49
CA GLN A 155 -6.88 8.59 3.60
C GLN A 155 -8.32 8.58 3.07
N LEU A 156 -8.93 9.77 3.00
CA LEU A 156 -10.34 9.99 2.67
C LEU A 156 -11.33 9.60 3.78
N CYS A 157 -10.86 9.14 4.95
CA CYS A 157 -11.71 8.95 6.13
C CYS A 157 -12.09 10.28 6.81
N GLU A 158 -11.57 11.40 6.32
CA GLU A 158 -11.97 12.76 6.66
C GLU A 158 -13.06 13.30 5.71
N SER A 159 -13.25 12.67 4.54
CA SER A 159 -14.25 13.12 3.56
C SER A 159 -15.66 12.76 4.01
N GLU A 160 -16.41 13.75 4.47
CA GLU A 160 -17.78 13.56 4.94
C GLU A 160 -18.67 12.90 3.87
N THR A 161 -18.63 13.41 2.65
CA THR A 161 -19.41 12.89 1.52
C THR A 161 -19.11 11.41 1.24
N LEU A 162 -17.84 11.02 1.25
CA LEU A 162 -17.45 9.63 1.00
C LEU A 162 -17.86 8.72 2.16
N ARG A 163 -17.65 9.17 3.41
CA ARG A 163 -18.01 8.40 4.60
C ARG A 163 -19.51 8.14 4.74
N GLN A 164 -20.34 9.10 4.34
CA GLN A 164 -21.80 8.93 4.35
C GLN A 164 -22.26 7.75 3.46
N GLN A 165 -21.45 7.33 2.48
CA GLN A 165 -21.81 6.22 1.58
C GLN A 165 -21.76 4.84 2.25
N TYR A 166 -20.94 4.65 3.29
CA TYR A 166 -20.69 3.32 3.85
C TYR A 166 -20.85 3.24 5.37
N THR A 167 -20.78 4.35 6.11
CA THR A 167 -20.94 4.35 7.56
C THR A 167 -22.36 3.97 7.95
N VAL A 168 -22.53 3.39 9.15
CA VAL A 168 -23.86 3.09 9.67
C VAL A 168 -24.03 3.65 11.07
N ALA A 169 -25.08 4.46 11.24
CA ALA A 169 -25.27 5.29 12.44
C ALA A 169 -24.00 6.12 12.80
N GLY A 170 -23.30 6.61 11.77
CA GLY A 170 -22.07 7.41 11.92
C GLY A 170 -20.82 6.61 12.31
N LYS A 171 -20.88 5.28 12.34
CA LYS A 171 -19.77 4.39 12.75
C LYS A 171 -19.24 3.56 11.58
N GLU A 172 -18.02 3.05 11.73
CA GLU A 172 -17.46 2.06 10.81
C GLU A 172 -18.33 0.78 10.85
N PRO A 173 -18.70 0.23 9.69
CA PRO A 173 -19.51 -0.98 9.65
C PRO A 173 -18.72 -2.19 10.18
N VAL A 174 -19.37 -2.99 11.01
CA VAL A 174 -18.93 -4.37 11.30
C VAL A 174 -19.74 -5.30 10.41
N PHE A 175 -19.06 -6.22 9.73
CA PHE A 175 -19.71 -7.29 8.99
C PHE A 175 -19.77 -8.53 9.87
N ILE A 176 -20.95 -9.11 10.03
CA ILE A 176 -21.16 -10.32 10.85
C ILE A 176 -21.99 -11.34 10.09
N ASN A 177 -21.77 -12.63 10.37
CA ASN A 177 -22.64 -13.69 9.90
C ASN A 177 -24.03 -13.58 10.57
N PRO A 178 -25.15 -13.81 9.84
CA PRO A 178 -26.49 -13.76 10.41
C PRO A 178 -26.68 -14.63 11.66
N GLN A 179 -26.11 -15.85 11.69
CA GLN A 179 -26.25 -16.78 12.81
C GLN A 179 -25.60 -16.21 14.08
N ASP A 180 -24.41 -15.62 13.94
CA ASP A 180 -23.69 -14.97 15.04
C ASP A 180 -24.37 -13.71 15.55
N ALA A 181 -25.03 -12.95 14.66
CA ALA A 181 -25.84 -11.79 15.02
C ALA A 181 -27.05 -12.19 15.86
N SER A 182 -27.81 -13.18 15.38
CA SER A 182 -29.03 -13.66 16.06
C SER A 182 -28.74 -14.22 17.46
N ALA A 183 -27.63 -14.94 17.63
CA ALA A 183 -27.23 -15.50 18.93
C ALA A 183 -26.91 -14.43 20.00
N ARG A 184 -26.67 -13.17 19.60
CA ARG A 184 -26.25 -12.06 20.45
C ARG A 184 -27.28 -10.93 20.52
N VAL A 185 -28.51 -11.19 20.05
CA VAL A 185 -29.62 -10.22 19.98
C VAL A 185 -29.26 -8.96 19.18
N PHE A 186 -28.32 -9.07 18.22
CA PHE A 186 -28.15 -8.02 17.23
C PHE A 186 -29.29 -8.12 16.23
N VAL A 187 -30.12 -7.08 16.16
CA VAL A 187 -31.12 -6.95 15.11
C VAL A 187 -30.36 -6.67 13.81
N THR A 188 -30.47 -7.58 12.84
CA THR A 188 -29.98 -7.35 11.50
C THR A 188 -30.77 -6.19 10.89
N VAL A 189 -30.16 -5.00 10.78
CA VAL A 189 -30.69 -3.96 9.89
C VAL A 189 -30.29 -4.36 8.47
N MET A 190 -31.06 -5.31 7.92
CA MET A 190 -31.16 -5.48 6.48
C MET A 190 -31.84 -4.21 5.97
N TRP A 191 -31.19 -3.49 5.06
CA TRP A 191 -31.76 -2.25 4.53
C TRP A 191 -33.08 -2.52 3.81
N TYR A 192 -34.18 -2.32 4.53
CA TYR A 192 -35.36 -1.57 4.11
C TYR A 192 -35.92 -0.89 5.36
N ALA A 193 -35.54 0.38 5.56
CA ALA A 193 -36.09 1.34 6.51
C ALA A 193 -36.03 1.02 8.03
N SER A 194 -35.36 1.93 8.75
CA SER A 194 -35.57 2.31 10.15
C SER A 194 -34.83 1.56 11.28
N LEU A 195 -34.01 2.38 11.98
CA LEU A 195 -33.66 2.39 13.41
C LEU A 195 -32.96 1.18 14.08
N THR A 196 -31.70 1.48 14.45
CA THR A 196 -30.92 1.03 15.63
C THR A 196 -30.09 -0.26 15.51
N LEU A 197 -28.79 -0.08 15.77
CA LEU A 197 -27.66 -1.02 15.70
C LEU A 197 -27.52 -1.79 14.38
N ALA A 198 -26.59 -1.34 13.53
CA ALA A 198 -26.40 -1.93 12.23
C ALA A 198 -25.14 -2.79 12.17
N VAL A 199 -25.36 -4.05 11.82
CA VAL A 199 -24.33 -5.00 11.43
C VAL A 199 -24.63 -5.42 10.00
N ARG A 200 -23.65 -5.28 9.10
CA ARG A 200 -23.87 -5.54 7.66
C ARG A 200 -23.69 -7.05 7.42
N CYS A 201 -24.77 -7.76 7.08
CA CYS A 201 -24.68 -9.19 6.76
C CYS A 201 -24.15 -9.37 5.33
N TRP A 202 -23.10 -10.19 5.19
CA TRP A 202 -22.61 -10.65 3.88
C TRP A 202 -23.54 -11.75 3.36
N GLN A 203 -24.22 -11.50 2.25
CA GLN A 203 -24.89 -12.55 1.47
C GLN A 203 -23.95 -12.91 0.33
N GLY A 204 -23.25 -14.03 0.46
CA GLY A 204 -22.44 -14.57 -0.62
C GLY A 204 -23.33 -14.93 -1.81
N SER A 205 -23.09 -14.31 -2.96
CA SER A 205 -23.48 -14.86 -4.25
C SER A 205 -22.59 -16.08 -4.50
N GLY A 206 -23.20 -17.26 -4.59
CA GLY A 206 -22.50 -18.51 -4.91
C GLY A 206 -21.75 -18.44 -6.24
N PHE A 207 -20.68 -19.21 -6.34
CA PHE A 207 -20.03 -19.57 -7.60
C PHE A 207 -20.97 -20.42 -8.47
#